data_AF-A0A2H1W0T4-F1
#
_entry.id   AF-A0A2H1W0T4-F1
#
_cell.length_a   1.000
_cell.length_b   1.000
_cell.length_c   1.000
_cell.angle_alpha   90.00
_cell.angle_beta   90.00
_cell.angle_gamma   90.00
#
_symmetry.space_group_name_H-M   'P 1'
#
loop_
_entity.id
_entity.type
_entity.pdbx_description
1 polymer ?
#
loop_
_entity_poly.entity_id
_entity_poly.type
_entity_poly.pdbx_seq_one_letter_code
_entity_poly.pdbx_strand_id
1 'polypeptide(L)' 'GFLNPRSDEFPRSPANYGLMDQIAALHWIKENVAVFGGDPTNVTLMGHGTGAACVHFLLTSLAVPE' A
#
# COMPACT_ATOMS: atom_id res chain seq x y z
N GLY A 1 4.93 -6.81 9.74
CA GLY A 1 5.02 -5.87 8.60
C GLY A 1 6.01 -6.32 7.54
N PHE A 2 7.31 -6.40 7.85
CA PHE A 2 8.35 -6.47 6.79
C PHE A 2 9.27 -7.69 6.85
N LEU A 3 8.93 -8.71 7.66
CA LEU A 3 9.70 -9.95 7.65
C LEU A 3 9.64 -10.55 6.23
N ASN A 4 10.80 -10.85 5.68
CA ASN A 4 10.94 -11.57 4.42
C ASN A 4 11.61 -12.93 4.72
N PRO A 5 10.82 -14.01 4.89
CA PRO A 5 11.37 -15.32 5.19
C PRO A 5 11.79 -16.06 3.91
N ARG A 6 11.91 -15.37 2.76
CA ARG A 6 12.32 -15.99 1.51
C ARG A 6 13.68 -16.66 1.68
N SER A 7 13.66 -17.95 1.44
CA SER A 7 14.80 -18.86 1.51
C SER A 7 14.72 -19.81 0.32
N ASP A 8 15.75 -20.65 0.15
CA ASP A 8 15.75 -21.68 -0.89
C ASP A 8 14.59 -22.69 -0.70
N GLU A 9 14.16 -22.91 0.55
CA GLU A 9 13.00 -23.75 0.89
C GLU A 9 11.65 -23.05 0.58
N PHE A 10 11.60 -21.71 0.67
CA PHE A 10 10.38 -20.92 0.43
C PHE A 10 10.65 -19.79 -0.58
N PRO A 11 10.83 -20.12 -1.88
CA PRO A 11 11.23 -19.14 -2.90
C PRO A 11 10.14 -18.10 -3.21
N ARG A 12 8.88 -18.36 -2.82
CA ARG A 12 7.73 -17.47 -3.03
C ARG A 12 6.96 -17.19 -1.74
N SER A 13 7.66 -16.84 -0.67
CA SER A 13 6.97 -16.31 0.52
C SER A 13 6.58 -14.84 0.30
N PRO A 14 5.32 -14.46 0.51
CA PRO A 14 4.93 -13.06 0.51
C PRO A 14 5.65 -12.32 1.65
N ALA A 15 6.03 -11.08 1.38
CA ALA A 15 6.66 -10.16 2.31
C ALA A 15 5.99 -8.78 2.18
N ASN A 16 6.51 -7.78 2.89
CA ASN A 16 5.99 -6.41 2.84
C ASN A 16 4.51 -6.28 3.23
N TYR A 17 4.02 -7.12 4.13
CA TYR A 17 2.69 -7.01 4.71
C TYR A 17 2.39 -5.61 5.25
N GLY A 18 3.40 -4.88 5.75
CA GLY A 18 3.23 -3.48 6.17
C GLY A 18 2.87 -2.52 5.04
N LEU A 19 3.28 -2.80 3.80
CA LEU A 19 2.80 -2.07 2.61
C LEU A 19 1.44 -2.60 2.15
N MET A 20 1.17 -3.90 2.31
CA MET A 20 -0.16 -4.46 2.03
C MET A 20 -1.23 -3.86 2.95
N ASP A 21 -0.89 -3.60 4.21
CA ASP A 21 -1.75 -2.89 5.16
C ASP A 21 -2.09 -1.48 4.66
N GLN A 22 -1.11 -0.77 4.09
CA GLN A 22 -1.34 0.55 3.50
C GLN A 22 -2.18 0.48 2.21
N ILE A 23 -1.96 -0.53 1.37
CA ILE A 23 -2.82 -0.79 0.19
C ILE A 23 -4.27 -1.03 0.63
N ALA A 24 -4.49 -1.87 1.65
CA ALA A 24 -5.83 -2.12 2.18
C ALA A 24 -6.48 -0.83 2.73
N ALA A 25 -5.72 0.01 3.42
CA ALA A 25 -6.20 1.32 3.87
C ALA A 25 -6.57 2.25 2.71
N LEU A 26 -5.79 2.24 1.61
CA LEU A 26 -6.09 3.02 0.41
C LEU A 26 -7.36 2.52 -0.31
N HIS A 27 -7.57 1.20 -0.39
CA HIS A 27 -8.83 0.64 -0.89
C HIS A 27 -10.01 1.09 -0.03
N TRP A 28 -9.87 1.03 1.30
CA TRP A 28 -10.91 1.51 2.19
C TRP A 28 -11.20 3.01 1.97
N ILE A 29 -10.17 3.85 1.83
CA ILE A 29 -10.35 5.28 1.51
C ILE A 29 -11.10 5.43 0.18
N LYS A 30 -10.68 4.72 -0.88
CA LYS A 30 -11.29 4.78 -2.21
C LYS A 30 -12.79 4.43 -2.17
N GLU A 31 -13.17 3.46 -1.37
CA GLU A 31 -14.57 3.00 -1.24
C GLU A 31 -15.43 3.91 -0.35
N ASN A 32 -14.83 4.56 0.66
CA ASN A 32 -15.60 5.18 1.75
C ASN A 32 -15.50 6.69 1.82
N VAL A 33 -14.48 7.33 1.20
CA VAL A 33 -14.23 8.77 1.38
C VAL A 33 -15.40 9.66 0.92
N ALA A 34 -16.22 9.19 -0.02
CA ALA A 34 -17.42 9.89 -0.49
C ALA A 34 -18.45 10.12 0.63
N VAL A 35 -18.58 9.19 1.58
CA VAL A 35 -19.51 9.33 2.73
C VAL A 35 -19.09 10.48 3.66
N PHE A 36 -17.81 10.84 3.64
CA PHE A 36 -17.25 11.95 4.39
C PHE A 36 -17.17 13.26 3.56
N GLY A 37 -17.73 13.28 2.35
CA GLY A 37 -17.73 14.45 1.47
C GLY A 37 -16.45 14.64 0.65
N GLY A 38 -15.56 13.64 0.60
CA GLY A 38 -14.38 13.68 -0.27
C GLY A 38 -14.64 13.09 -1.66
N ASP A 39 -13.74 13.37 -2.59
CA ASP A 39 -13.79 12.82 -3.95
C ASP A 39 -12.87 11.59 -4.07
N PRO A 40 -13.43 10.37 -4.26
CA PRO A 40 -12.63 9.15 -4.37
C PRO A 40 -11.73 9.13 -5.61
N THR A 41 -11.98 9.99 -6.61
CA THR A 41 -11.14 10.12 -7.82
C THR A 41 -10.00 11.12 -7.65
N ASN A 42 -9.98 11.87 -6.54
CA ASN A 42 -9.00 12.92 -6.28
C ASN A 42 -8.35 12.74 -4.89
N VAL A 43 -7.60 11.65 -4.73
CA VAL A 43 -6.87 11.32 -3.50
C VAL A 43 -5.39 11.62 -3.70
N THR A 44 -4.80 12.43 -2.83
CA THR A 44 -3.35 12.70 -2.81
C THR A 44 -2.70 12.01 -1.61
N LEU A 45 -1.64 11.25 -1.86
CA LEU A 45 -0.86 10.59 -0.83
C LEU A 45 0.39 11.41 -0.51
N MET A 46 0.69 11.59 0.77
CA MET A 46 1.86 12.34 1.25
C MET A 46 2.49 11.65 2.45
N GLY A 47 3.80 11.80 2.61
CA GLY A 47 4.55 11.20 3.70
C GLY A 47 5.89 11.91 3.94
N HIS A 48 6.48 11.67 5.11
CA HIS A 48 7.78 12.21 5.50
C HIS A 48 8.71 11.09 6.01
N GLY A 49 10.01 11.20 5.74
CA GLY A 49 10.99 10.16 6.12
C GLY A 49 10.64 8.79 5.54
N THR A 50 10.50 7.78 6.40
CA THR A 50 10.07 6.43 6.01
C THR A 50 8.66 6.40 5.40
N GLY A 51 7.80 7.35 5.77
CA GLY A 51 6.48 7.53 5.15
C GLY A 51 6.58 7.95 3.68
N ALA A 52 7.53 8.83 3.33
CA ALA A 52 7.76 9.23 1.93
C ALA A 52 8.23 8.05 1.08
N ALA A 53 9.08 7.18 1.65
CA ALA A 53 9.49 5.93 1.00
C ALA A 53 8.28 5.00 0.77
N CYS A 54 7.37 4.88 1.74
CA CYS A 54 6.15 4.11 1.57
C CYS A 54 5.26 4.66 0.44
N VAL A 55 5.07 5.99 0.38
CA VAL A 55 4.34 6.63 -0.74
C VAL A 55 4.98 6.28 -2.08
N HIS A 56 6.31 6.36 -2.17
CA HIS A 56 7.01 6.00 -3.40
C HIS A 56 6.82 4.52 -3.78
N PHE A 57 6.90 3.59 -2.82
CA PHE A 57 6.63 2.18 -3.08
C PHE A 57 5.19 1.93 -3.53
N LEU A 58 4.21 2.59 -2.92
CA LEU A 58 2.80 2.44 -3.29
C LEU A 58 2.50 2.96 -4.70
N LEU A 59 3.13 4.06 -5.11
CA LEU A 59 2.94 4.64 -6.46
C LEU A 59 3.62 3.83 -7.57
N THR A 60 4.66 3.06 -7.27
CA THR A 60 5.47 2.33 -8.26
C THR A 60 5.22 0.82 -8.25
N SER A 61 4.50 0.31 -7.27
CA SER A 61 4.21 -1.11 -7.12
C SER A 61 3.26 -1.62 -8.19
N LEU A 62 3.59 -2.77 -8.77
CA LEU A 62 2.70 -3.53 -9.67
C LEU A 62 1.73 -4.44 -8.91
N ALA A 63 1.74 -4.41 -7.58
CA ALA A 63 0.95 -5.34 -6.76
C ALA A 63 -0.56 -5.06 -6.80
N VAL A 64 -0.98 -3.89 -7.29
CA VAL A 64 -2.39 -3.56 -7.53
C VAL A 64 -2.63 -3.62 -9.05
N PRO A 65 -3.28 -4.68 -9.57
CA PRO A 65 -3.71 -4.72 -10.97
C PRO A 65 -4.81 -3.67 -11.22
N GLU A 66 -4.95 -3.23 -12.48
CA GLU A 66 -6.02 -2.31 -12.91
C GLU A 66 -7.43 -2.79 -12.54
#